data_AF-A0AAV5R0Y8-F1
#
_entry.id   AF-A0AAV5R0Y8-F1
#
_cell.length_a   1.000
_cell.length_b   1.000
_cell.length_c   1.000
_cell.angle_alpha   90.00
_cell.angle_beta   90.00
_cell.angle_gamma   90.00
#
_symmetry.space_group_name_H-M   'P 1'
#
loop_
_entity.id
_entity.type
_entity.pdbx_description
1 polymer ?
#
loop_
_entity_poly.entity_id
_entity_poly.type
_entity_poly.pdbx_seq_one_letter_code
_entity_poly.pdbx_strand_id
1 'polypeptide(L)'
;MKFSSTLVKLSALLFASTSVAADFPTIEVVGNKFFYTNNGSQFYIRGVAYQQNTANLTSDAAYIDPLADEDSCKRDIPYLTQLNTNVLRIYALNASADHDACMSALQDAGIYVIADLSSPKESIITDDPEWTVELYERYTDVIDMMQQYDNVLGFFAGNEVITNSSNTDSAPFVKAAIRDMKSYISEKGYRDIPVGYSANDDADTRVPSADYFSCGDNDIKADFYGINMYEWCGQSTFKKSGYEDRTAEFANLTVPVFFSEYGCNEVQPRQFTEVEAIFSDEMTDVWSGGIVYMYFEEENNYGLVSLKDDKVSTLSDFNNLKSEMALIHPTSATASAASASAHELKCPATNSDWKAATGLPPTPQDNVCQCIAKSVQCTISDDVDEKDYGELFGIVCDYTSCDEINADGKSGKYGVFSFCSPKEKLAYVLNKYYEDQNENKSACDFDGSATIVKASAESSCTSVLKAASASQTFSQGSSGTSTGKSSESKDSSKTTEKSSSKTSSVSSISSTSKGSASRVESPLHSFGVSSLYLFTLVGSVAVGTISMILL
;
A
#
# COMPACT_ATOMS: atom_id res chain seq x y z
N MET A 1 62.04 -58.41 41.58
CA MET A 1 61.53 -57.07 41.24
C MET A 1 60.17 -57.23 40.56
N LYS A 2 59.15 -56.46 40.96
CA LYS A 2 57.81 -56.52 40.36
C LYS A 2 57.69 -55.39 39.33
N PHE A 3 57.26 -55.69 38.11
CA PHE A 3 56.85 -54.66 37.16
C PHE A 3 55.41 -54.21 37.49
N SER A 4 55.20 -52.90 37.57
CA SER A 4 53.88 -52.31 37.78
C SER A 4 53.30 -51.89 36.44
N SER A 5 52.07 -52.32 36.15
CA SER A 5 51.30 -51.84 35.01
C SER A 5 50.75 -50.43 35.31
N THR A 6 50.93 -49.51 34.36
CA THR A 6 50.34 -48.16 34.45
C THR A 6 49.27 -48.03 33.36
N LEU A 7 48.02 -47.83 33.77
CA LEU A 7 46.92 -47.54 32.83
C LEU A 7 47.14 -46.15 32.22
N VAL A 8 47.15 -46.07 30.89
CA VAL A 8 46.94 -44.80 30.17
C VAL A 8 45.43 -44.59 30.07
N LYS A 9 44.90 -43.55 30.71
CA LYS A 9 43.52 -43.12 30.51
C LYS A 9 43.43 -42.32 29.21
N LEU A 10 42.66 -42.83 28.25
CA LEU A 10 42.33 -42.11 27.03
C LEU A 10 41.13 -41.20 27.30
N SER A 11 41.38 -39.92 27.56
CA SER A 11 40.32 -38.91 27.67
C SER A 11 39.79 -38.56 26.28
N ALA A 12 38.64 -39.12 25.90
CA ALA A 12 37.93 -38.67 24.71
C ALA A 12 37.35 -37.27 24.98
N LEU A 13 37.89 -36.24 24.31
CA LEU A 13 37.19 -34.96 24.20
C LEU A 13 35.98 -35.17 23.29
N LEU A 14 34.79 -35.22 23.87
CA LEU A 14 33.59 -34.89 23.11
C LEU A 14 33.67 -33.42 22.74
N PHE A 15 33.97 -33.13 21.47
CA PHE A 15 33.50 -31.89 20.87
C PHE A 15 31.99 -31.98 20.79
N ALA A 16 31.31 -31.48 21.82
CA ALA A 16 29.92 -31.09 21.68
C ALA A 16 29.90 -29.90 20.71
N SER A 17 29.72 -30.20 19.43
CA SER A 17 29.28 -29.21 18.45
C SER A 17 27.92 -28.70 18.92
N THR A 18 27.92 -27.57 19.62
CA THR A 18 26.72 -26.75 19.78
C THR A 18 26.33 -26.31 18.38
N SER A 19 25.45 -27.08 17.75
CA SER A 19 24.63 -26.60 16.65
C SER A 19 23.80 -25.45 17.20
N VAL A 20 24.36 -24.24 17.10
CA VAL A 20 23.54 -23.05 16.90
C VAL A 20 22.62 -23.44 15.73
N ALA A 21 21.30 -23.42 15.95
CA ALA A 21 20.37 -23.55 14.85
C ALA A 21 20.79 -22.47 13.84
N ALA A 22 21.05 -22.86 12.59
CA ALA A 22 21.44 -21.86 11.61
C ALA A 22 20.22 -20.95 11.42
N ASP A 23 20.30 -19.71 11.90
CA ASP A 23 19.22 -18.74 11.79
C ASP A 23 18.74 -18.72 10.34
N PHE A 24 17.42 -18.87 10.16
CA PHE A 24 16.85 -18.95 8.83
C PHE A 24 17.11 -17.60 8.14
N PRO A 25 17.71 -17.58 6.93
CA PRO A 25 18.21 -16.33 6.39
C PRO A 25 17.06 -15.42 6.00
N THR A 26 16.89 -14.34 6.73
CA THR A 26 15.98 -13.25 6.36
C THR A 26 16.43 -12.60 5.05
N ILE A 27 15.50 -11.93 4.37
CA ILE A 27 15.78 -11.21 3.13
C ILE A 27 15.76 -9.71 3.42
N GLU A 28 16.72 -8.98 2.85
CA GLU A 28 16.84 -7.52 2.90
C GLU A 28 16.74 -6.89 1.51
N VAL A 29 16.33 -5.62 1.45
CA VAL A 29 16.33 -4.80 0.24
C VAL A 29 17.62 -3.99 0.18
N VAL A 30 18.38 -4.11 -0.91
CA VAL A 30 19.59 -3.30 -1.16
C VAL A 30 19.52 -2.70 -2.55
N GLY A 31 19.25 -1.40 -2.62
CA GLY A 31 18.95 -0.73 -3.89
C GLY A 31 17.71 -1.36 -4.54
N ASN A 32 17.81 -1.72 -5.82
CA ASN A 32 16.72 -2.32 -6.58
C ASN A 32 16.69 -3.86 -6.59
N LYS A 33 17.32 -4.53 -5.61
CA LYS A 33 17.41 -6.01 -5.55
C LYS A 33 17.27 -6.53 -4.11
N PHE A 34 16.77 -7.75 -3.98
CA PHE A 34 16.69 -8.49 -2.72
C PHE A 34 17.96 -9.32 -2.48
N PHE A 35 18.37 -9.48 -1.21
CA PHE A 35 19.55 -10.26 -0.82
C PHE A 35 19.31 -11.09 0.45
N TYR A 36 19.96 -12.26 0.55
CA TYR A 36 20.00 -13.04 1.79
C TYR A 36 20.94 -12.38 2.82
N THR A 37 20.42 -11.99 3.98
CA THR A 37 21.18 -11.26 5.02
C THR A 37 22.41 -12.03 5.54
N ASN A 38 22.38 -13.36 5.53
CA ASN A 38 23.46 -14.18 6.09
C ASN A 38 24.68 -14.36 5.15
N ASN A 39 24.55 -14.07 3.85
CA ASN A 39 25.59 -14.36 2.86
C ASN A 39 25.73 -13.34 1.72
N GLY A 40 24.78 -12.42 1.55
CA GLY A 40 24.81 -11.35 0.55
C GLY A 40 24.64 -11.80 -0.92
N SER A 41 24.17 -13.03 -1.18
CA SER A 41 23.76 -13.45 -2.52
C SER A 41 22.37 -12.92 -2.84
N GLN A 42 22.14 -12.63 -4.13
CA GLN A 42 20.86 -12.08 -4.59
C GLN A 42 19.74 -13.11 -4.44
N PHE A 43 18.61 -12.66 -3.93
CA PHE A 43 17.38 -13.42 -3.87
C PHE A 43 16.52 -13.14 -5.12
N TYR A 44 16.00 -14.20 -5.73
CA TYR A 44 15.03 -14.13 -6.83
C TYR A 44 13.74 -14.81 -6.39
N ILE A 45 12.61 -14.16 -6.63
CA ILE A 45 11.27 -14.66 -6.34
C ILE A 45 10.90 -15.71 -7.39
N ARG A 46 10.68 -16.94 -6.93
CA ARG A 46 10.06 -18.05 -7.68
C ARG A 46 8.77 -18.39 -6.96
N GLY A 47 7.76 -17.55 -7.15
CA GLY A 47 6.58 -17.54 -6.31
C GLY A 47 5.42 -18.35 -6.87
N VAL A 48 4.48 -18.69 -5.98
CA VAL A 48 3.13 -19.14 -6.35
C VAL A 48 2.11 -18.42 -5.46
N ALA A 49 1.05 -17.89 -6.03
CA ALA A 49 -0.11 -17.35 -5.31
C ALA A 49 -0.86 -18.50 -4.64
N TYR A 50 -1.01 -18.45 -3.31
CA TYR A 50 -1.50 -19.56 -2.50
C TYR A 50 -2.64 -19.07 -1.61
N GLN A 51 -3.85 -19.06 -2.18
CA GLN A 51 -5.06 -18.54 -1.57
C GLN A 51 -6.25 -19.32 -2.13
N GLN A 52 -7.15 -19.79 -1.28
CA GLN A 52 -8.37 -20.47 -1.70
C GLN A 52 -9.56 -19.51 -1.63
N ASN A 53 -10.49 -19.63 -2.58
CA ASN A 53 -11.79 -18.97 -2.53
C ASN A 53 -12.73 -19.61 -1.50
N THR A 54 -13.82 -18.90 -1.21
CA THR A 54 -14.84 -19.31 -0.24
C THR A 54 -15.99 -20.11 -0.87
N ALA A 55 -15.98 -20.37 -2.19
CA ALA A 55 -17.12 -20.93 -2.92
C ALA A 55 -17.51 -22.36 -2.48
N ASN A 56 -16.56 -23.10 -1.89
CA ASN A 56 -16.78 -24.44 -1.35
C ASN A 56 -17.03 -24.48 0.18
N LEU A 57 -17.10 -23.32 0.85
CA LEU A 57 -17.41 -23.25 2.28
C LEU A 57 -18.92 -23.32 2.54
N THR A 58 -19.27 -23.81 3.73
CA THR A 58 -20.64 -23.81 4.26
C THR A 58 -20.92 -22.63 5.21
N SER A 59 -19.94 -21.75 5.40
CA SER A 59 -19.98 -20.55 6.23
C SER A 59 -19.88 -19.28 5.39
N ASP A 60 -20.47 -18.18 5.87
CA ASP A 60 -20.38 -16.84 5.26
C ASP A 60 -19.00 -16.17 5.49
N ALA A 61 -17.92 -16.95 5.50
CA ALA A 61 -16.56 -16.45 5.70
C ALA A 61 -16.14 -15.55 4.52
N ALA A 62 -15.49 -14.42 4.81
CA ALA A 62 -15.06 -13.48 3.79
C ALA A 62 -13.85 -13.97 2.97
N TYR A 63 -13.03 -14.83 3.58
CA TYR A 63 -11.86 -15.47 2.97
C TYR A 63 -11.53 -16.77 3.74
N ILE A 64 -10.70 -17.63 3.13
CA ILE A 64 -9.99 -18.71 3.83
C ILE A 64 -8.62 -18.16 4.21
N ASP A 65 -8.14 -18.44 5.43
CA ASP A 65 -6.73 -18.27 5.75
C ASP A 65 -6.00 -19.59 5.45
N PRO A 66 -5.14 -19.67 4.42
CA PRO A 66 -4.51 -20.91 4.00
C PRO A 66 -3.24 -21.24 4.81
N LEU A 67 -2.81 -20.35 5.71
CA LEU A 67 -1.68 -20.54 6.61
C LEU A 67 -2.12 -20.97 8.03
N ALA A 68 -3.40 -20.74 8.38
CA ALA A 68 -4.01 -21.18 9.64
C ALA A 68 -4.40 -22.68 9.68
N ASP A 69 -4.22 -23.42 8.58
CA ASP A 69 -4.48 -24.86 8.48
C ASP A 69 -3.16 -25.65 8.27
N GLU A 70 -2.67 -26.23 9.37
CA GLU A 70 -1.46 -27.07 9.39
C GLU A 70 -1.54 -28.27 8.43
N ASP A 71 -2.69 -28.93 8.32
CA ASP A 71 -2.84 -30.16 7.53
C ASP A 71 -2.87 -29.82 6.03
N SER A 72 -3.58 -28.76 5.62
CA SER A 72 -3.55 -28.26 4.24
C SER A 72 -2.16 -27.77 3.85
N CYS A 73 -1.49 -27.00 4.71
CA CYS A 73 -0.14 -26.51 4.48
C CYS A 73 0.87 -27.66 4.29
N LYS A 74 0.84 -28.68 5.16
CA LYS A 74 1.71 -29.87 5.05
C LYS A 74 1.38 -30.78 3.87
N ARG A 75 0.12 -30.83 3.42
CA ARG A 75 -0.31 -31.51 2.20
C ARG A 75 0.30 -30.87 0.95
N ASP A 76 0.37 -29.54 0.91
CA ASP A 76 0.68 -28.77 -0.29
C ASP A 76 2.17 -28.41 -0.45
N ILE A 77 2.92 -28.24 0.65
CA ILE A 77 4.38 -28.03 0.63
C ILE A 77 5.14 -29.02 -0.29
N PRO A 78 4.90 -30.35 -0.27
CA PRO A 78 5.56 -31.29 -1.16
C PRO A 78 5.32 -31.07 -2.66
N TYR A 79 4.26 -30.35 -3.05
CA TYR A 79 3.99 -29.95 -4.42
C TYR A 79 4.69 -28.61 -4.75
N LEU A 80 4.68 -27.66 -3.83
CA LEU A 80 5.41 -26.39 -3.95
C LEU A 80 6.93 -26.61 -4.06
N THR A 81 7.52 -27.49 -3.25
CA THR A 81 8.94 -27.87 -3.36
C THR A 81 9.26 -28.52 -4.72
N GLN A 82 8.32 -29.27 -5.31
CA GLN A 82 8.50 -29.86 -6.65
C GLN A 82 8.47 -28.83 -7.77
N LEU A 83 7.86 -27.66 -7.56
CA LEU A 83 7.85 -26.52 -8.48
C LEU A 83 9.08 -25.61 -8.33
N ASN A 84 10.01 -25.94 -7.41
CA ASN A 84 11.14 -25.07 -7.04
C ASN A 84 10.69 -23.72 -6.41
N THR A 85 9.47 -23.66 -5.89
CA THR A 85 8.89 -22.48 -5.25
C THR A 85 9.71 -22.07 -4.02
N ASN A 86 9.99 -20.77 -3.87
CA ASN A 86 10.60 -20.20 -2.66
C ASN A 86 9.78 -19.04 -2.06
N VAL A 87 8.67 -18.61 -2.67
CA VAL A 87 7.78 -17.57 -2.13
C VAL A 87 6.32 -18.00 -2.31
N LEU A 88 5.48 -17.78 -1.30
CA LEU A 88 4.03 -17.75 -1.45
C LEU A 88 3.52 -16.31 -1.34
N ARG A 89 2.55 -15.96 -2.16
CA ARG A 89 1.73 -14.75 -1.95
C ARG A 89 0.40 -15.15 -1.33
N ILE A 90 0.04 -14.49 -0.22
CA ILE A 90 -1.20 -14.71 0.53
C ILE A 90 -1.97 -13.39 0.57
N TYR A 91 -3.23 -13.39 0.11
CA TYR A 91 -4.01 -12.17 -0.11
C TYR A 91 -4.88 -11.78 1.10
N ALA A 92 -5.17 -12.73 1.99
CA ALA A 92 -5.92 -12.48 3.21
C ALA A 92 -5.51 -13.43 4.34
N LEU A 93 -5.12 -12.86 5.47
CA LEU A 93 -4.80 -13.56 6.72
C LEU A 93 -5.80 -13.17 7.81
N ASN A 94 -6.08 -14.11 8.72
CA ASN A 94 -6.85 -13.87 9.93
C ASN A 94 -5.89 -13.57 11.09
N ALA A 95 -5.76 -12.29 11.46
CA ALA A 95 -4.82 -11.84 12.48
C ALA A 95 -5.00 -12.46 13.90
N SER A 96 -6.12 -13.15 14.15
CA SER A 96 -6.43 -13.84 15.41
C SER A 96 -6.21 -15.37 15.38
N ALA A 97 -5.73 -15.93 14.27
CA ALA A 97 -5.43 -17.36 14.16
C ALA A 97 -3.99 -17.69 14.61
N ASP A 98 -3.66 -18.98 14.65
CA ASP A 98 -2.31 -19.48 14.91
C ASP A 98 -1.69 -19.98 13.60
N HIS A 99 -0.52 -19.46 13.27
CA HIS A 99 0.21 -19.74 12.03
C HIS A 99 1.53 -20.48 12.27
N ASP A 100 1.91 -20.71 13.52
CA ASP A 100 3.24 -21.23 13.91
C ASP A 100 3.58 -22.52 13.18
N ALA A 101 2.61 -23.44 13.08
CA ALA A 101 2.80 -24.76 12.50
C ALA A 101 3.02 -24.73 10.98
N CYS A 102 2.30 -23.87 10.25
CA CYS A 102 2.48 -23.73 8.81
C CYS A 102 3.72 -22.89 8.48
N MET A 103 3.93 -21.75 9.18
CA MET A 103 5.10 -20.91 8.96
C MET A 103 6.40 -21.66 9.25
N SER A 104 6.44 -22.47 10.30
CA SER A 104 7.57 -23.38 10.57
C SER A 104 7.77 -24.42 9.46
N ALA A 105 6.69 -25.03 8.94
CA ALA A 105 6.78 -26.01 7.86
C ALA A 105 7.25 -25.40 6.52
N LEU A 106 6.82 -24.16 6.22
CA LEU A 106 7.31 -23.38 5.08
C LEU A 106 8.79 -23.01 5.26
N GLN A 107 9.20 -22.61 6.47
CA GLN A 107 10.60 -22.31 6.79
C GLN A 107 11.50 -23.54 6.64
N ASP A 108 11.08 -24.70 7.14
CA ASP A 108 11.77 -26.00 6.95
C ASP A 108 11.89 -26.38 5.46
N ALA A 109 10.95 -25.95 4.62
CA ALA A 109 10.97 -26.15 3.17
C ALA A 109 11.76 -25.09 2.39
N GLY A 110 12.26 -24.03 3.04
CA GLY A 110 12.95 -22.91 2.39
C GLY A 110 12.03 -21.92 1.67
N ILE A 111 10.75 -21.86 2.08
CA ILE A 111 9.70 -21.06 1.46
C ILE A 111 9.38 -19.84 2.33
N TYR A 112 9.39 -18.67 1.70
CA TYR A 112 9.05 -17.38 2.29
C TYR A 112 7.59 -17.01 1.99
N VAL A 113 7.07 -16.02 2.72
CA VAL A 113 5.74 -15.45 2.50
C VAL A 113 5.84 -13.95 2.21
N ILE A 114 5.15 -13.50 1.16
CA ILE A 114 4.70 -12.11 1.04
C ILE A 114 3.20 -12.10 1.36
N ALA A 115 2.78 -11.26 2.30
CA ALA A 115 1.39 -11.16 2.71
C ALA A 115 0.80 -9.79 2.36
N ASP A 116 -0.39 -9.77 1.76
CA ASP A 116 -1.19 -8.56 1.65
C ASP A 116 -1.80 -8.24 3.03
N LEU A 117 -1.72 -6.98 3.48
CA LEU A 117 -2.19 -6.54 4.80
C LEU A 117 -3.72 -6.39 4.89
N SER A 118 -4.33 -6.13 3.73
CA SER A 118 -5.76 -5.96 3.56
C SER A 118 -6.56 -7.26 3.69
N SER A 119 -7.88 -7.15 3.55
CA SER A 119 -8.77 -8.26 3.21
C SER A 119 -9.79 -7.80 2.17
N PRO A 120 -10.57 -8.72 1.56
CA PRO A 120 -11.66 -8.36 0.62
C PRO A 120 -12.72 -7.40 1.18
N LYS A 121 -12.80 -7.21 2.51
CA LYS A 121 -13.70 -6.23 3.17
C LYS A 121 -12.98 -5.11 3.92
N GLU A 122 -11.67 -5.25 4.11
CA GLU A 122 -10.83 -4.32 4.89
C GLU A 122 -9.67 -3.87 3.99
N SER A 123 -9.96 -3.00 3.03
CA SER A 123 -9.02 -2.50 2.02
C SER A 123 -9.30 -1.05 1.65
N ILE A 124 -8.31 -0.37 1.05
CA ILE A 124 -8.50 0.96 0.47
C ILE A 124 -9.32 0.79 -0.82
N ILE A 125 -10.54 1.36 -0.83
CA ILE A 125 -11.48 1.26 -1.95
C ILE A 125 -11.03 2.16 -3.11
N THR A 126 -11.18 1.67 -4.34
CA THR A 126 -10.67 2.34 -5.55
C THR A 126 -11.42 3.63 -5.91
N ASP A 127 -12.75 3.67 -5.76
CA ASP A 127 -13.62 4.78 -6.17
C ASP A 127 -14.08 5.69 -5.02
N ASP A 128 -13.88 5.27 -3.77
CA ASP A 128 -14.02 6.09 -2.55
C ASP A 128 -12.85 5.82 -1.58
N PRO A 129 -11.62 6.27 -1.92
CA PRO A 129 -10.42 5.90 -1.17
C PRO A 129 -10.32 6.64 0.16
N GLU A 130 -10.30 5.88 1.26
CA GLU A 130 -9.98 6.37 2.59
C GLU A 130 -8.76 5.65 3.18
N TRP A 131 -8.11 6.28 4.16
CA TRP A 131 -7.12 5.65 5.04
C TRP A 131 -7.54 5.96 6.48
N THR A 132 -8.11 4.96 7.14
CA THR A 132 -8.90 5.11 8.38
C THR A 132 -8.22 4.44 9.56
N VAL A 133 -8.75 4.68 10.77
CA VAL A 133 -8.33 3.97 11.98
C VAL A 133 -8.52 2.45 11.83
N GLU A 134 -9.66 2.02 11.28
CA GLU A 134 -9.97 0.59 11.06
C GLU A 134 -8.99 -0.08 10.09
N LEU A 135 -8.66 0.57 8.97
CA LEU A 135 -7.67 0.04 8.03
C LEU A 135 -6.25 0.03 8.61
N TYR A 136 -5.90 1.03 9.41
CA TYR A 136 -4.63 1.07 10.13
C TYR A 136 -4.55 -0.09 11.14
N GLU A 137 -5.57 -0.27 11.99
CA GLU A 137 -5.65 -1.35 12.98
C GLU A 137 -5.52 -2.72 12.30
N ARG A 138 -6.33 -2.97 11.26
CA ARG A 138 -6.27 -4.18 10.42
C ARG A 138 -4.85 -4.48 9.95
N TYR A 139 -4.17 -3.49 9.37
CA TYR A 139 -2.83 -3.69 8.82
C TYR A 139 -1.81 -3.94 9.94
N THR A 140 -1.92 -3.23 11.06
CA THR A 140 -1.04 -3.43 12.22
C THR A 140 -1.21 -4.78 12.90
N ASP A 141 -2.44 -5.33 12.94
CA ASP A 141 -2.72 -6.65 13.50
C ASP A 141 -2.06 -7.76 12.69
N VAL A 142 -2.10 -7.67 11.34
CA VAL A 142 -1.40 -8.61 10.45
C VAL A 142 0.12 -8.51 10.62
N ILE A 143 0.66 -7.30 10.81
CA ILE A 143 2.10 -7.09 11.06
C ILE A 143 2.51 -7.69 12.42
N ASP A 144 1.81 -7.36 13.50
CA ASP A 144 2.12 -7.83 14.86
C ASP A 144 2.15 -9.37 14.92
N MET A 145 1.22 -10.03 14.21
CA MET A 145 1.14 -11.48 14.07
C MET A 145 2.28 -12.07 13.24
N MET A 146 2.56 -11.50 12.05
CA MET A 146 3.50 -12.11 11.09
C MET A 146 4.97 -11.78 11.33
N GLN A 147 5.29 -10.65 11.99
CA GLN A 147 6.67 -10.16 12.11
C GLN A 147 7.62 -11.13 12.83
N GLN A 148 7.08 -12.04 13.65
CA GLN A 148 7.85 -13.00 14.43
C GLN A 148 8.51 -14.11 13.60
N TYR A 149 8.10 -14.30 12.33
CA TYR A 149 8.64 -15.36 11.48
C TYR A 149 9.75 -14.84 10.55
N ASP A 150 10.91 -15.50 10.55
CA ASP A 150 12.07 -15.09 9.73
C ASP A 150 11.80 -15.25 8.22
N ASN A 151 10.91 -16.16 7.84
CA ASN A 151 10.51 -16.38 6.45
C ASN A 151 9.43 -15.42 5.92
N VAL A 152 9.05 -14.37 6.65
CA VAL A 152 8.29 -13.24 6.06
C VAL A 152 9.24 -12.36 5.25
N LEU A 153 9.05 -12.36 3.93
CA LEU A 153 9.81 -11.59 2.95
C LEU A 153 9.36 -10.13 2.89
N GLY A 154 8.06 -9.87 3.01
CA GLY A 154 7.52 -8.51 2.92
C GLY A 154 6.01 -8.45 3.02
N PHE A 155 5.48 -7.22 3.01
CA PHE A 155 4.04 -6.95 3.06
C PHE A 155 3.58 -6.12 1.87
N PHE A 156 2.40 -6.41 1.30
CA PHE A 156 1.71 -5.49 0.37
C PHE A 156 0.72 -4.61 1.15
N ALA A 157 0.89 -3.29 1.06
CA ALA A 157 -0.05 -2.31 1.64
C ALA A 157 -1.27 -2.01 0.72
N GLY A 158 -1.32 -2.63 -0.45
CA GLY A 158 -2.45 -2.57 -1.37
C GLY A 158 -2.20 -3.42 -2.61
N ASN A 159 -3.29 -3.87 -3.24
CA ASN A 159 -3.31 -4.61 -4.49
C ASN A 159 -4.29 -3.96 -5.46
N GLU A 160 -3.82 -3.57 -6.66
CA GLU A 160 -4.61 -2.99 -7.75
C GLU A 160 -5.56 -1.83 -7.37
N VAL A 161 -5.32 -1.14 -6.25
CA VAL A 161 -6.14 0.02 -5.81
C VAL A 161 -6.21 1.13 -6.87
N ILE A 162 -5.11 1.35 -7.61
CA ILE A 162 -5.12 2.08 -8.87
C ILE A 162 -5.36 1.05 -9.97
N THR A 163 -6.44 1.20 -10.74
CA THR A 163 -6.72 0.31 -11.88
C THR A 163 -6.65 0.99 -13.24
N ASN A 164 -6.81 2.31 -13.31
CA ASN A 164 -6.75 3.08 -14.56
C ASN A 164 -6.74 4.59 -14.32
N SER A 165 -6.58 5.36 -15.39
CA SER A 165 -6.59 6.83 -15.41
C SER A 165 -7.76 7.52 -14.69
N SER A 166 -8.89 6.85 -14.43
CA SER A 166 -10.03 7.46 -13.71
C SER A 166 -9.77 7.67 -12.21
N ASN A 167 -8.99 6.78 -11.56
CA ASN A 167 -8.90 6.63 -10.10
C ASN A 167 -7.48 6.78 -9.53
N THR A 168 -6.54 7.34 -10.29
CA THR A 168 -5.14 7.52 -9.83
C THR A 168 -4.99 8.41 -8.58
N ASP A 169 -6.02 9.16 -8.20
CA ASP A 169 -6.15 9.87 -6.93
C ASP A 169 -6.36 8.97 -5.69
N SER A 170 -6.47 7.64 -5.84
CA SER A 170 -6.38 6.67 -4.72
C SER A 170 -4.93 6.42 -4.27
N ALA A 171 -3.93 6.65 -5.13
CA ALA A 171 -2.52 6.35 -4.84
C ALA A 171 -1.93 7.02 -3.57
N PRO A 172 -2.30 8.26 -3.18
CA PRO A 172 -1.81 8.87 -1.94
C PRO A 172 -2.24 8.12 -0.67
N PHE A 173 -3.40 7.45 -0.68
CA PHE A 173 -3.90 6.70 0.46
C PHE A 173 -3.08 5.42 0.67
N VAL A 174 -2.82 4.68 -0.40
CA VAL A 174 -1.91 3.52 -0.38
C VAL A 174 -0.50 3.95 0.05
N LYS A 175 -0.01 5.09 -0.44
CA LYS A 175 1.33 5.58 -0.08
C LYS A 175 1.41 6.06 1.37
N ALA A 176 0.31 6.55 1.96
CA ALA A 176 0.22 6.78 3.39
C ALA A 176 0.21 5.48 4.20
N ALA A 177 -0.51 4.44 3.75
CA ALA A 177 -0.48 3.12 4.37
C ALA A 177 0.95 2.55 4.39
N ILE A 178 1.70 2.65 3.28
CA ILE A 178 3.13 2.28 3.23
C ILE A 178 3.96 3.04 4.27
N ARG A 179 3.86 4.38 4.29
CA ARG A 179 4.55 5.22 5.29
C ARG A 179 4.25 4.78 6.71
N ASP A 180 2.97 4.62 7.02
CA ASP A 180 2.49 4.37 8.37
C ASP A 180 2.87 2.97 8.85
N MET A 181 2.78 1.95 7.99
CA MET A 181 3.20 0.59 8.34
C MET A 181 4.72 0.48 8.52
N LYS A 182 5.52 1.19 7.72
CA LYS A 182 6.97 1.29 7.91
C LYS A 182 7.34 2.01 9.21
N SER A 183 6.64 3.10 9.54
CA SER A 183 6.80 3.80 10.83
C SER A 183 6.47 2.86 11.98
N TYR A 184 5.34 2.16 11.90
CA TYR A 184 4.88 1.23 12.93
C TYR A 184 5.87 0.07 13.18
N ILE A 185 6.37 -0.58 12.13
CA ILE A 185 7.40 -1.63 12.21
C ILE A 185 8.64 -1.10 12.95
N SER A 186 9.09 0.12 12.61
CA SER A 186 10.26 0.76 13.21
C SER A 186 10.02 1.17 14.68
N GLU A 187 8.86 1.75 14.99
CA GLU A 187 8.48 2.20 16.34
C GLU A 187 8.29 1.04 17.32
N LYS A 188 7.78 -0.10 16.83
CA LYS A 188 7.69 -1.35 17.60
C LYS A 188 9.06 -2.02 17.81
N GLY A 189 10.08 -1.64 17.04
CA GLY A 189 11.40 -2.27 17.07
C GLY A 189 11.40 -3.70 16.52
N TYR A 190 10.53 -3.98 15.56
CA TYR A 190 10.50 -5.26 14.83
C TYR A 190 11.67 -5.35 13.85
N ARG A 191 11.82 -6.52 13.21
CA ARG A 191 12.70 -6.64 12.02
C ARG A 191 12.21 -5.68 10.95
N ASP A 192 13.14 -5.05 10.22
CA ASP A 192 12.85 -4.18 9.08
C ASP A 192 12.28 -4.98 7.89
N ILE A 193 11.04 -5.44 8.02
CA ILE A 193 10.30 -6.16 6.99
C ILE A 193 9.82 -5.13 5.95
N PRO A 194 10.18 -5.28 4.66
CA PRO A 194 9.84 -4.29 3.65
C PRO A 194 8.34 -4.25 3.36
N VAL A 195 7.81 -3.05 3.10
CA VAL A 195 6.41 -2.81 2.74
C VAL A 195 6.31 -2.23 1.32
N GLY A 196 5.63 -2.94 0.43
CA GLY A 196 5.48 -2.60 -0.99
C GLY A 196 4.03 -2.43 -1.46
N TYR A 197 3.86 -2.35 -2.77
CA TYR A 197 2.56 -2.26 -3.46
C TYR A 197 2.49 -3.22 -4.64
N SER A 198 1.33 -3.81 -4.88
CA SER A 198 1.03 -4.65 -6.06
C SER A 198 0.12 -3.88 -7.00
N ALA A 199 0.55 -3.66 -8.23
CA ALA A 199 -0.15 -2.87 -9.24
C ALA A 199 -0.70 -3.74 -10.38
N ASN A 200 -1.71 -3.26 -11.08
CA ASN A 200 -2.11 -3.81 -12.37
C ASN A 200 -1.19 -3.29 -13.50
N ASP A 201 -1.43 -3.76 -14.72
CA ASP A 201 -0.65 -3.41 -15.91
C ASP A 201 -1.41 -2.46 -16.88
N ASP A 202 -2.18 -1.51 -16.34
CA ASP A 202 -2.88 -0.51 -17.18
C ASP A 202 -1.91 0.40 -17.94
N ALA A 203 -2.16 0.56 -19.25
CA ALA A 203 -1.20 1.15 -20.19
C ALA A 203 -0.89 2.63 -19.92
N ASP A 204 -1.87 3.40 -19.45
CA ASP A 204 -1.73 4.84 -19.20
C ASP A 204 -1.11 5.11 -17.80
N THR A 205 -1.29 4.19 -16.85
CA THR A 205 -0.96 4.42 -15.43
C THR A 205 0.20 3.61 -14.86
N ARG A 206 0.63 2.49 -15.47
CA ARG A 206 1.69 1.60 -14.94
C ARG A 206 3.03 2.29 -14.65
N VAL A 207 3.54 3.10 -15.59
CA VAL A 207 4.80 3.86 -15.42
C VAL A 207 4.67 4.95 -14.35
N PRO A 208 3.71 5.90 -14.41
CA PRO A 208 3.60 6.91 -13.37
C PRO A 208 3.23 6.33 -11.99
N SER A 209 2.54 5.19 -11.92
CA SER A 209 2.32 4.48 -10.66
C SER A 209 3.64 3.99 -10.05
N ALA A 210 4.48 3.28 -10.82
CA ALA A 210 5.77 2.80 -10.34
C ALA A 210 6.70 3.94 -9.91
N ASP A 211 6.76 5.03 -10.69
CA ASP A 211 7.48 6.26 -10.33
C ASP A 211 6.92 6.89 -9.04
N TYR A 212 5.60 6.94 -8.88
CA TYR A 212 4.95 7.53 -7.72
C TYR A 212 5.23 6.76 -6.43
N PHE A 213 5.17 5.43 -6.46
CA PHE A 213 5.49 4.61 -5.29
C PHE A 213 6.99 4.57 -4.98
N SER A 214 7.85 4.84 -5.97
CA SER A 214 9.32 4.86 -5.82
C SER A 214 9.93 6.25 -5.55
N CYS A 215 9.14 7.33 -5.56
CA CYS A 215 9.61 8.71 -5.36
C CYS A 215 9.49 9.23 -3.91
N GLY A 216 10.22 10.31 -3.58
CA GLY A 216 10.10 11.04 -2.31
C GLY A 216 11.12 10.63 -1.25
N ASP A 217 10.83 10.85 0.03
CA ASP A 217 11.69 10.41 1.14
C ASP A 217 11.56 8.89 1.38
N ASN A 218 12.57 8.27 2.01
CA ASN A 218 12.66 6.80 2.11
C ASN A 218 11.62 6.17 3.05
N ASP A 219 11.05 6.95 3.96
CA ASP A 219 9.93 6.55 4.83
C ASP A 219 8.62 6.43 4.05
N ILE A 220 8.38 7.27 3.03
CA ILE A 220 7.15 7.27 2.21
C ILE A 220 7.23 6.44 0.93
N LYS A 221 8.42 5.99 0.51
CA LYS A 221 8.58 5.08 -0.64
C LYS A 221 8.10 3.66 -0.30
N ALA A 222 7.57 2.96 -1.30
CA ALA A 222 7.47 1.50 -1.28
C ALA A 222 8.88 0.89 -1.20
N ASP A 223 9.07 -0.18 -0.43
CA ASP A 223 10.35 -0.91 -0.37
C ASP A 223 10.52 -1.90 -1.52
N PHE A 224 9.44 -2.25 -2.22
CA PHE A 224 9.40 -3.00 -3.48
C PHE A 224 8.11 -2.73 -4.25
N TYR A 225 8.09 -3.08 -5.53
CA TYR A 225 6.96 -2.89 -6.44
C TYR A 225 6.60 -4.19 -7.17
N GLY A 226 5.38 -4.66 -7.01
CA GLY A 226 4.82 -5.79 -7.74
C GLY A 226 3.98 -5.32 -8.93
N ILE A 227 4.03 -6.06 -10.04
CA ILE A 227 3.10 -5.87 -11.18
C ILE A 227 2.41 -7.20 -11.51
N ASN A 228 1.08 -7.15 -11.60
CA ASN A 228 0.25 -8.26 -12.07
C ASN A 228 0.32 -8.33 -13.61
N MET A 229 1.21 -9.19 -14.10
CA MET A 229 1.72 -9.16 -15.46
C MET A 229 1.19 -10.32 -16.31
N TYR A 230 0.25 -10.00 -17.20
CA TYR A 230 -0.43 -11.00 -18.05
C TYR A 230 -0.19 -10.82 -19.56
N GLU A 231 0.72 -9.93 -19.98
CA GLU A 231 1.00 -9.68 -21.42
C GLU A 231 1.51 -10.91 -22.20
N TRP A 232 2.13 -11.89 -21.53
CA TRP A 232 2.62 -13.12 -22.17
C TRP A 232 1.58 -14.25 -22.13
N CYS A 233 0.90 -14.48 -23.26
CA CYS A 233 -0.05 -15.58 -23.43
C CYS A 233 0.45 -16.65 -24.42
N GLY A 234 0.52 -17.91 -23.98
CA GLY A 234 0.94 -19.06 -24.80
C GLY A 234 2.37 -18.94 -25.34
N GLN A 235 2.60 -19.37 -26.59
CA GLN A 235 3.89 -19.18 -27.27
C GLN A 235 4.07 -17.69 -27.65
N SER A 236 4.90 -17.00 -26.89
CA SER A 236 5.36 -15.64 -27.17
C SER A 236 6.88 -15.54 -27.14
N THR A 237 7.41 -14.32 -27.18
CA THR A 237 8.83 -14.01 -27.01
C THR A 237 8.95 -12.70 -26.24
N PHE A 238 10.12 -12.42 -25.66
CA PHE A 238 10.41 -11.17 -24.92
C PHE A 238 9.92 -9.89 -25.63
N LYS A 239 10.15 -9.80 -26.95
CA LYS A 239 9.65 -8.71 -27.80
C LYS A 239 8.17 -8.79 -28.17
N LYS A 240 7.61 -10.00 -28.31
CA LYS A 240 6.21 -10.20 -28.76
C LYS A 240 5.19 -10.06 -27.62
N SER A 241 5.55 -10.40 -26.38
CA SER A 241 4.69 -10.14 -25.23
C SER A 241 4.57 -8.65 -24.94
N GLY A 242 5.67 -7.91 -25.05
CA GLY A 242 5.80 -6.55 -24.52
C GLY A 242 6.82 -6.44 -23.39
N TYR A 243 7.35 -7.58 -22.90
CA TYR A 243 8.32 -7.61 -21.80
C TYR A 243 9.61 -6.83 -22.10
N GLU A 244 10.03 -6.72 -23.37
CA GLU A 244 11.13 -5.83 -23.78
C GLU A 244 10.82 -4.36 -23.45
N ASP A 245 9.60 -3.90 -23.75
CA ASP A 245 9.15 -2.53 -23.46
C ASP A 245 8.97 -2.34 -21.95
N ARG A 246 8.32 -3.28 -21.24
CA ARG A 246 8.18 -3.23 -19.76
C ARG A 246 9.56 -3.16 -19.08
N THR A 247 10.52 -3.97 -19.52
CA THR A 247 11.88 -3.99 -18.96
C THR A 247 12.59 -2.66 -19.19
N ALA A 248 12.41 -2.03 -20.35
CA ALA A 248 12.96 -0.70 -20.65
C ALA A 248 12.29 0.41 -19.82
N GLU A 249 10.97 0.33 -19.60
CA GLU A 249 10.20 1.28 -18.77
C GLU A 249 10.67 1.26 -17.31
N PHE A 250 10.80 0.08 -16.70
CA PHE A 250 11.13 -0.06 -15.27
C PHE A 250 12.64 -0.12 -14.96
N ALA A 251 13.52 -0.02 -15.96
CA ALA A 251 14.98 -0.09 -15.78
C ALA A 251 15.57 0.98 -14.84
N ASN A 252 14.86 2.09 -14.61
CA ASN A 252 15.30 3.15 -13.70
C ASN A 252 14.77 3.01 -12.27
N LEU A 253 13.93 2.01 -11.97
CA LEU A 253 13.39 1.82 -10.62
C LEU A 253 14.51 1.55 -9.61
N THR A 254 14.43 2.25 -8.47
CA THR A 254 15.43 2.22 -7.40
C THR A 254 15.06 1.28 -6.26
N VAL A 255 13.99 0.51 -6.43
CA VAL A 255 13.44 -0.49 -5.51
C VAL A 255 13.27 -1.81 -6.29
N PRO A 256 13.28 -2.99 -5.64
CA PRO A 256 13.05 -4.25 -6.32
C PRO A 256 11.69 -4.27 -7.01
N VAL A 257 11.70 -4.60 -8.30
CA VAL A 257 10.49 -4.79 -9.10
C VAL A 257 10.36 -6.26 -9.51
N PHE A 258 9.17 -6.83 -9.46
CA PHE A 258 8.90 -8.22 -9.83
C PHE A 258 7.45 -8.40 -10.31
N PHE A 259 7.14 -9.54 -10.94
CA PHE A 259 5.76 -9.86 -11.26
C PHE A 259 5.06 -10.41 -10.01
N SER A 260 4.17 -9.63 -9.38
CA SER A 260 3.39 -10.05 -8.21
C SER A 260 2.37 -11.12 -8.56
N GLU A 261 1.96 -11.18 -9.82
CA GLU A 261 1.20 -12.25 -10.47
C GLU A 261 1.68 -12.39 -11.92
N TYR A 262 1.71 -13.61 -12.47
CA TYR A 262 1.82 -13.88 -13.92
C TYR A 262 1.22 -15.24 -14.29
N GLY A 263 1.07 -15.47 -15.60
CA GLY A 263 0.67 -16.77 -16.18
C GLY A 263 -0.70 -16.71 -16.87
N CYS A 264 -0.79 -15.92 -17.96
CA CYS A 264 -2.00 -15.74 -18.77
C CYS A 264 -2.61 -17.07 -19.24
N ASN A 265 -3.90 -17.27 -19.00
CA ASN A 265 -4.62 -18.52 -19.31
C ASN A 265 -5.49 -18.48 -20.58
N GLU A 266 -5.34 -17.46 -21.43
CA GLU A 266 -5.99 -17.37 -22.77
C GLU A 266 -5.64 -18.57 -23.69
N VAL A 267 -4.46 -19.19 -23.49
CA VAL A 267 -4.03 -20.38 -24.22
C VAL A 267 -3.71 -21.49 -23.22
N GLN A 268 -4.51 -22.55 -23.23
CA GLN A 268 -4.41 -23.67 -22.28
C GLN A 268 -4.05 -25.00 -22.98
N PRO A 269 -3.32 -25.91 -22.31
CA PRO A 269 -2.67 -25.71 -21.00
C PRO A 269 -1.55 -24.68 -21.07
N ARG A 270 -1.34 -23.90 -20.00
CA ARG A 270 -0.32 -22.84 -19.98
C ARG A 270 1.06 -23.46 -20.06
N GLN A 271 1.90 -22.87 -20.90
CA GLN A 271 3.22 -23.42 -21.19
C GLN A 271 4.34 -22.79 -20.36
N PHE A 272 4.09 -21.64 -19.73
CA PHE A 272 5.01 -20.94 -18.83
C PHE A 272 6.37 -20.55 -19.44
N THR A 273 6.47 -20.45 -20.76
CA THR A 273 7.70 -20.01 -21.48
C THR A 273 8.18 -18.61 -21.08
N GLU A 274 7.31 -17.79 -20.49
CA GLU A 274 7.67 -16.52 -19.85
C GLU A 274 8.65 -16.68 -18.69
N VAL A 275 8.72 -17.86 -18.05
CA VAL A 275 9.69 -18.17 -16.99
C VAL A 275 11.13 -18.10 -17.51
N GLU A 276 11.42 -18.66 -18.69
CA GLU A 276 12.76 -18.55 -19.30
C GLU A 276 13.13 -17.08 -19.51
N ALA A 277 12.19 -16.24 -19.95
CA ALA A 277 12.41 -14.81 -20.13
C ALA A 277 12.65 -14.07 -18.80
N ILE A 278 11.79 -14.28 -17.78
CA ILE A 278 11.85 -13.63 -16.46
C ILE A 278 13.22 -13.83 -15.79
N PHE A 279 13.80 -15.02 -15.92
CA PHE A 279 15.10 -15.37 -15.33
C PHE A 279 16.28 -15.31 -16.32
N SER A 280 16.10 -14.65 -17.47
CA SER A 280 17.15 -14.43 -18.48
C SER A 280 18.04 -13.22 -18.14
N ASP A 281 19.22 -13.16 -18.77
CA ASP A 281 20.11 -11.99 -18.73
C ASP A 281 19.45 -10.71 -19.31
N GLU A 282 18.38 -10.83 -20.12
CA GLU A 282 17.65 -9.68 -20.66
C GLU A 282 16.74 -9.02 -19.61
N MET A 283 16.34 -9.75 -18.56
CA MET A 283 15.38 -9.28 -17.55
C MET A 283 15.95 -9.18 -16.13
N THR A 284 16.89 -10.04 -15.74
CA THR A 284 17.40 -10.15 -14.35
C THR A 284 18.15 -8.92 -13.82
N ASP A 285 18.63 -8.04 -14.71
CA ASP A 285 19.18 -6.73 -14.34
C ASP A 285 18.10 -5.78 -13.78
N VAL A 286 16.84 -5.93 -14.18
CA VAL A 286 15.69 -5.12 -13.70
C VAL A 286 14.81 -5.90 -12.73
N TRP A 287 14.37 -7.09 -13.13
CA TRP A 287 13.34 -7.86 -12.43
C TRP A 287 13.92 -8.82 -11.39
N SER A 288 13.26 -8.89 -10.23
CA SER A 288 13.60 -9.78 -9.12
C SER A 288 12.84 -11.11 -9.15
N GLY A 289 12.40 -11.55 -10.33
CA GLY A 289 11.62 -12.77 -10.54
C GLY A 289 10.11 -12.52 -10.61
N GLY A 290 9.30 -13.48 -10.16
CA GLY A 290 7.84 -13.35 -10.17
C GLY A 290 7.08 -14.50 -9.52
N ILE A 291 5.76 -14.31 -9.37
CA ILE A 291 4.83 -15.21 -8.67
C ILE A 291 3.75 -15.71 -9.64
N VAL A 292 3.59 -17.02 -9.79
CA VAL A 292 2.54 -17.60 -10.65
C VAL A 292 1.17 -17.49 -9.99
N TYR A 293 0.18 -16.97 -10.71
CA TYR A 293 -1.23 -17.05 -10.33
C TYR A 293 -1.87 -18.31 -10.96
N MET A 294 -2.33 -19.32 -10.22
CA MET A 294 -2.28 -19.54 -8.77
C MET A 294 -2.19 -21.04 -8.46
N TYR A 295 -1.97 -21.44 -7.20
CA TYR A 295 -1.82 -22.85 -6.83
C TYR A 295 -3.11 -23.66 -7.05
N PHE A 296 -4.23 -23.18 -6.51
CA PHE A 296 -5.51 -23.90 -6.51
C PHE A 296 -6.31 -23.66 -7.80
N GLU A 297 -6.92 -24.72 -8.32
CA GLU A 297 -7.84 -24.64 -9.46
C GLU A 297 -9.26 -24.28 -9.01
N GLU A 298 -9.80 -23.25 -9.64
CA GLU A 298 -11.10 -22.65 -9.34
C GLU A 298 -11.86 -22.33 -10.63
N GLU A 299 -13.03 -21.70 -10.54
CA GLU A 299 -13.84 -21.35 -11.72
C GLU A 299 -13.13 -20.42 -12.72
N ASN A 300 -12.06 -19.75 -12.27
CA ASN A 300 -11.19 -18.88 -13.08
C ASN A 300 -10.21 -19.66 -14.00
N ASN A 301 -10.02 -20.97 -13.79
CA ASN A 301 -9.10 -21.84 -14.57
C ASN A 301 -7.63 -21.38 -14.53
N TYR A 302 -7.15 -20.93 -13.36
CA TYR A 302 -5.76 -20.49 -13.15
C TYR A 302 -4.92 -21.45 -12.29
N GLY A 303 -5.46 -22.59 -11.88
CA GLY A 303 -4.80 -23.50 -10.95
C GLY A 303 -3.63 -24.29 -11.53
N LEU A 304 -2.75 -24.71 -10.63
CA LEU A 304 -1.74 -25.75 -10.88
C LEU A 304 -2.23 -27.12 -10.40
N VAL A 305 -3.05 -27.14 -9.34
CA VAL A 305 -3.62 -28.37 -8.77
C VAL A 305 -5.12 -28.25 -8.54
N SER A 306 -5.85 -29.34 -8.71
CA SER A 306 -7.22 -29.46 -8.21
C SER A 306 -7.25 -30.16 -6.86
N LEU A 307 -8.11 -29.68 -5.96
CA LEU A 307 -8.40 -30.33 -4.67
C LEU A 307 -9.74 -31.04 -4.71
N LYS A 308 -9.78 -32.26 -4.17
CA LYS A 308 -11.03 -32.97 -3.91
C LYS A 308 -10.88 -33.92 -2.72
N ASP A 309 -11.75 -33.80 -1.72
CA ASP A 309 -11.72 -34.60 -0.49
C ASP A 309 -10.29 -34.62 0.13
N ASP A 310 -9.69 -33.43 0.24
CA ASP A 310 -8.31 -33.16 0.67
C ASP A 310 -7.20 -33.86 -0.11
N LYS A 311 -7.48 -34.30 -1.34
CA LYS A 311 -6.50 -34.89 -2.26
C LYS A 311 -6.16 -33.94 -3.39
N VAL A 312 -4.88 -33.60 -3.45
CA VAL A 312 -4.25 -32.87 -4.55
C VAL A 312 -4.18 -33.76 -5.79
N SER A 313 -4.60 -33.23 -6.94
CA SER A 313 -4.33 -33.79 -8.26
C SER A 313 -3.68 -32.73 -9.14
N THR A 314 -2.44 -32.97 -9.58
CA THR A 314 -1.69 -32.03 -10.42
C THR A 314 -2.30 -31.92 -11.82
N LEU A 315 -2.37 -30.70 -12.34
CA LEU A 315 -2.88 -30.41 -13.68
C LEU A 315 -1.73 -30.40 -14.71
N SER A 316 -2.07 -30.21 -15.99
CA SER A 316 -1.08 -30.05 -17.07
C SER A 316 -0.12 -28.89 -16.77
N ASP A 317 -0.67 -27.78 -16.30
CA ASP A 317 0.01 -26.53 -15.98
C ASP A 317 1.10 -26.71 -14.91
N PHE A 318 0.85 -27.52 -13.87
CA PHE A 318 1.87 -27.89 -12.88
C PHE A 318 3.08 -28.56 -13.52
N ASN A 319 2.87 -29.46 -14.48
CA ASN A 319 3.96 -30.19 -15.13
C ASN A 319 4.74 -29.30 -16.11
N ASN A 320 4.06 -28.35 -16.77
CA ASN A 320 4.69 -27.36 -17.63
C ASN A 320 5.54 -26.38 -16.79
N LEU A 321 4.95 -25.76 -15.75
CA LEU A 321 5.66 -24.86 -14.84
C LEU A 321 6.87 -25.53 -14.19
N LYS A 322 6.72 -26.77 -13.72
CA LYS A 322 7.81 -27.59 -13.17
C LYS A 322 8.97 -27.79 -14.14
N SER A 323 8.65 -27.90 -15.43
CA SER A 323 9.66 -28.11 -16.49
C SER A 323 10.42 -26.81 -16.74
N GLU A 324 9.73 -25.69 -16.87
CA GLU A 324 10.34 -24.36 -17.07
C GLU A 324 11.17 -23.92 -15.86
N MET A 325 10.64 -24.07 -14.63
CA MET A 325 11.34 -23.77 -13.37
C MET A 325 12.60 -24.61 -13.13
N ALA A 326 12.80 -25.71 -13.88
CA ALA A 326 14.00 -26.53 -13.84
C ALA A 326 15.11 -26.04 -14.81
N LEU A 327 14.80 -25.11 -15.73
CA LEU A 327 15.73 -24.56 -16.72
C LEU A 327 16.37 -23.24 -16.29
N ILE A 328 15.81 -22.56 -15.28
CA ILE A 328 16.22 -21.21 -14.87
C ILE A 328 17.61 -21.18 -14.22
N HIS A 329 18.48 -20.31 -14.75
CA HIS A 329 19.85 -20.10 -14.26
C HIS A 329 20.21 -18.61 -14.28
N PRO A 330 19.50 -17.75 -13.51
CA PRO A 330 19.68 -16.30 -13.58
C PRO A 330 21.08 -15.86 -13.13
N THR A 331 21.65 -14.87 -13.82
CA THR A 331 22.82 -14.14 -13.31
C THR A 331 22.49 -13.39 -12.03
N SER A 332 23.48 -13.11 -11.18
CA SER A 332 23.27 -12.42 -9.90
C SER A 332 24.22 -11.24 -9.74
N ALA A 333 23.66 -10.10 -9.33
CA ALA A 333 24.41 -8.93 -8.92
C ALA A 333 24.99 -9.10 -7.50
N THR A 334 25.95 -8.27 -7.13
CA THR A 334 26.40 -8.12 -5.74
C THR A 334 25.62 -6.99 -5.05
N ALA A 335 25.40 -7.10 -3.73
CA ALA A 335 24.78 -6.03 -2.94
C ALA A 335 25.50 -4.67 -3.10
N SER A 336 26.83 -4.69 -3.28
CA SER A 336 27.63 -3.49 -3.56
C SER A 336 27.35 -2.84 -4.93
N ALA A 337 26.97 -3.62 -5.95
CA ALA A 337 26.58 -3.10 -7.26
C ALA A 337 25.17 -2.49 -7.20
N ALA A 338 24.23 -3.18 -6.56
CA ALA A 338 22.86 -2.69 -6.37
C ALA A 338 22.80 -1.43 -5.47
N SER A 339 23.67 -1.35 -4.45
CA SER A 339 23.83 -0.12 -3.65
C SER A 339 24.30 1.09 -4.46
N ALA A 340 25.09 0.87 -5.53
CA ALA A 340 25.72 1.94 -6.30
C ALA A 340 24.82 2.52 -7.40
N SER A 341 23.73 1.84 -7.77
CA SER A 341 22.70 2.34 -8.70
C SER A 341 21.58 3.13 -8.01
N ALA A 342 21.48 3.05 -6.68
CA ALA A 342 20.46 3.75 -5.91
C ALA A 342 20.57 5.28 -6.06
N HIS A 343 19.46 5.91 -6.44
CA HIS A 343 19.34 7.35 -6.61
C HIS A 343 17.92 7.82 -6.23
N GLU A 344 17.64 9.12 -6.32
CA GLU A 344 16.31 9.66 -6.00
C GLU A 344 15.45 9.77 -7.26
N LEU A 345 14.32 9.07 -7.30
CA LEU A 345 13.30 9.24 -8.33
C LEU A 345 12.38 10.41 -8.01
N LYS A 346 12.05 11.18 -9.04
CA LYS A 346 11.08 12.28 -8.95
C LYS A 346 9.68 11.74 -9.09
N CYS A 347 8.75 12.27 -8.29
CA CYS A 347 7.34 11.93 -8.46
C CYS A 347 6.83 12.40 -9.83
N PRO A 348 5.92 11.65 -10.46
CA PRO A 348 5.30 12.05 -11.72
C PRO A 348 4.54 13.37 -11.56
N ALA A 349 4.53 14.17 -12.62
CA ALA A 349 3.70 15.38 -12.67
C ALA A 349 2.24 15.02 -12.98
N THR A 350 1.30 15.70 -12.31
CA THR A 350 -0.13 15.47 -12.55
C THR A 350 -0.56 15.93 -13.95
N ASN A 351 -1.46 15.15 -14.55
CA ASN A 351 -1.98 15.34 -15.92
C ASN A 351 -3.41 14.77 -16.03
N SER A 352 -3.88 14.38 -17.22
CA SER A 352 -5.21 13.77 -17.40
C SER A 352 -5.34 12.38 -16.79
N ASP A 353 -4.24 11.64 -16.82
CA ASP A 353 -4.16 10.20 -16.62
C ASP A 353 -3.62 9.92 -15.21
N TRP A 354 -2.60 10.68 -14.80
CA TRP A 354 -2.08 10.68 -13.43
C TRP A 354 -2.57 11.89 -12.62
N LYS A 355 -3.43 11.66 -11.62
CA LYS A 355 -4.06 12.70 -10.79
C LYS A 355 -3.50 12.81 -9.37
N ALA A 356 -2.76 11.82 -8.89
CA ALA A 356 -2.27 11.77 -7.51
C ALA A 356 -1.41 13.01 -7.16
N ALA A 357 -1.82 13.73 -6.13
CA ALA A 357 -0.97 14.71 -5.48
C ALA A 357 0.11 14.01 -4.62
N THR A 358 1.23 14.69 -4.36
CA THR A 358 2.30 14.14 -3.50
C THR A 358 2.07 14.42 -2.01
N GLY A 359 1.05 15.20 -1.64
CA GLY A 359 0.60 15.31 -0.26
C GLY A 359 -0.12 14.02 0.12
N LEU A 360 0.11 13.53 1.34
CA LEU A 360 -0.46 12.27 1.83
C LEU A 360 -1.43 12.52 3.00
N PRO A 361 -2.45 11.68 3.20
CA PRO A 361 -3.30 11.77 4.39
C PRO A 361 -2.49 11.60 5.67
N PRO A 362 -2.91 12.24 6.78
CA PRO A 362 -2.25 12.09 8.08
C PRO A 362 -2.38 10.64 8.60
N THR A 363 -1.44 10.21 9.43
CA THR A 363 -1.49 8.91 10.10
C THR A 363 -2.73 8.80 10.99
N PRO A 364 -3.58 7.77 10.81
CA PRO A 364 -4.77 7.55 11.61
C PRO A 364 -4.48 7.49 13.10
N GLN A 365 -5.37 8.09 13.91
CA GLN A 365 -5.21 8.22 15.35
C GLN A 365 -6.57 8.04 16.06
N ASP A 366 -6.84 6.83 16.55
CA ASP A 366 -8.03 6.49 17.35
C ASP A 366 -8.29 7.51 18.48
N ASN A 367 -7.25 7.86 19.24
CA ASN A 367 -7.37 8.81 20.34
C ASN A 367 -7.84 10.22 19.92
N VAL A 368 -7.58 10.63 18.67
CA VAL A 368 -8.10 11.88 18.10
C VAL A 368 -9.59 11.72 17.83
N CYS A 369 -10.01 10.63 17.17
CA CYS A 369 -11.40 10.34 16.86
C CYS A 369 -12.28 10.20 18.12
N GLN A 370 -11.83 9.42 19.11
CA GLN A 370 -12.50 9.34 20.41
C GLN A 370 -12.62 10.68 21.12
N CYS A 371 -11.60 11.53 21.02
CA CYS A 371 -11.63 12.86 21.64
C CYS A 371 -12.63 13.79 20.94
N ILE A 372 -12.79 13.71 19.62
CA ILE A 372 -13.87 14.38 18.89
C ILE A 372 -15.23 13.88 19.39
N ALA A 373 -15.45 12.57 19.30
CA ALA A 373 -16.72 11.92 19.64
C ALA A 373 -17.20 12.23 21.08
N LYS A 374 -16.27 12.42 22.02
CA LYS A 374 -16.58 12.78 23.40
C LYS A 374 -16.69 14.29 23.63
N SER A 375 -16.13 15.13 22.75
CA SER A 375 -16.12 16.61 22.91
C SER A 375 -17.39 17.27 22.42
N VAL A 376 -18.13 16.64 21.50
CA VAL A 376 -19.33 17.23 20.90
C VAL A 376 -20.49 17.41 21.90
N GLN A 377 -21.25 18.48 21.69
CA GLN A 377 -22.52 18.79 22.33
C GLN A 377 -23.73 18.52 21.41
N CYS A 378 -23.52 18.53 20.09
CA CYS A 378 -24.49 18.04 19.12
C CYS A 378 -23.94 16.79 18.43
N THR A 379 -24.73 15.72 18.36
CA THR A 379 -24.34 14.46 17.70
C THR A 379 -25.50 13.91 16.88
N ILE A 380 -25.20 13.02 15.95
CA ILE A 380 -26.21 12.21 15.27
C ILE A 380 -27.03 11.40 16.29
N SER A 381 -28.34 11.27 16.03
CA SER A 381 -29.24 10.46 16.84
C SER A 381 -28.97 8.96 16.61
N ASP A 382 -29.12 8.14 17.66
CA ASP A 382 -28.91 6.69 17.55
C ASP A 382 -30.00 5.97 16.72
N ASP A 383 -31.09 6.67 16.37
CA ASP A 383 -32.14 6.17 15.48
C ASP A 383 -31.83 6.35 13.98
N VAL A 384 -30.67 6.93 13.60
CA VAL A 384 -30.27 7.15 12.20
C VAL A 384 -29.38 6.00 11.71
N ASP A 385 -29.80 5.33 10.64
CA ASP A 385 -29.00 4.29 9.99
C ASP A 385 -27.78 4.90 9.26
N GLU A 386 -26.64 4.18 9.27
CA GLU A 386 -25.40 4.60 8.62
C GLU A 386 -25.55 4.90 7.11
N LYS A 387 -26.44 4.17 6.42
CA LYS A 387 -26.77 4.39 5.01
C LYS A 387 -27.31 5.80 4.72
N ASP A 388 -27.88 6.47 5.73
CA ASP A 388 -28.51 7.79 5.62
C ASP A 388 -27.51 8.92 5.96
N TYR A 389 -26.30 8.58 6.46
CA TYR A 389 -25.27 9.56 6.85
C TYR A 389 -24.83 10.44 5.66
N GLY A 390 -24.79 9.88 4.44
CA GLY A 390 -24.43 10.62 3.22
C GLY A 390 -25.38 11.77 2.90
N GLU A 391 -26.68 11.60 3.15
CA GLU A 391 -27.66 12.69 2.99
C GLU A 391 -27.44 13.78 4.03
N LEU A 392 -27.22 13.39 5.30
CA LEU A 392 -26.99 14.36 6.37
C LEU A 392 -25.67 15.11 6.22
N PHE A 393 -24.60 14.47 5.72
CA PHE A 393 -23.36 15.14 5.31
C PHE A 393 -23.64 16.21 4.26
N GLY A 394 -24.38 15.89 3.20
CA GLY A 394 -24.76 16.85 2.16
C GLY A 394 -25.48 18.08 2.72
N ILE A 395 -26.41 17.87 3.66
CA ILE A 395 -27.16 18.97 4.31
C ILE A 395 -26.26 19.82 5.21
N VAL A 396 -25.43 19.21 6.07
CA VAL A 396 -24.63 19.97 7.04
C VAL A 396 -23.43 20.68 6.39
N CYS A 397 -22.82 20.09 5.36
CA CYS A 397 -21.72 20.71 4.60
C CYS A 397 -22.15 21.91 3.74
N ASP A 398 -23.45 22.08 3.46
CA ASP A 398 -24.01 23.32 2.88
C ASP A 398 -24.12 24.46 3.92
N TYR A 399 -24.08 24.15 5.22
CA TYR A 399 -24.22 25.13 6.31
C TYR A 399 -22.92 25.48 7.05
N THR A 400 -21.93 24.57 7.09
CA THR A 400 -20.57 24.84 7.61
C THR A 400 -19.51 24.10 6.80
N SER A 401 -18.23 24.48 6.93
CA SER A 401 -17.15 23.81 6.19
C SER A 401 -16.89 22.39 6.73
N CYS A 402 -16.67 21.46 5.81
CA CYS A 402 -16.27 20.06 6.05
C CYS A 402 -14.78 19.80 5.75
N ASP A 403 -13.96 20.84 5.58
CA ASP A 403 -12.55 20.72 5.20
C ASP A 403 -11.72 19.87 6.20
N GLU A 404 -12.12 19.83 7.48
CA GLU A 404 -11.44 19.05 8.52
C GLU A 404 -11.79 17.55 8.53
N ILE A 405 -12.81 17.12 7.78
CA ILE A 405 -13.17 15.70 7.62
C ILE A 405 -12.93 15.15 6.21
N ASN A 406 -12.83 16.02 5.20
CA ASN A 406 -12.67 15.61 3.81
C ASN A 406 -11.27 15.06 3.50
N ALA A 407 -11.18 14.11 2.56
CA ALA A 407 -9.93 13.64 1.97
C ALA A 407 -9.98 13.80 0.44
N ASP A 408 -8.93 14.37 -0.15
CA ASP A 408 -8.83 14.59 -1.60
C ASP A 408 -7.41 14.27 -2.08
N GLY A 409 -7.25 13.08 -2.66
CA GLY A 409 -6.00 12.60 -3.24
C GLY A 409 -5.56 13.31 -4.52
N LYS A 410 -6.45 14.07 -5.16
CA LYS A 410 -6.15 14.85 -6.36
C LYS A 410 -5.60 16.24 -6.04
N SER A 411 -6.08 16.88 -4.97
CA SER A 411 -5.50 18.15 -4.49
C SER A 411 -4.46 17.99 -3.37
N GLY A 412 -4.32 16.78 -2.79
CA GLY A 412 -3.39 16.50 -1.71
C GLY A 412 -3.81 17.16 -0.40
N LYS A 413 -5.13 17.30 -0.18
CA LYS A 413 -5.72 17.96 0.98
C LYS A 413 -6.51 16.96 1.80
N TYR A 414 -6.19 16.90 3.08
CA TYR A 414 -6.77 15.95 4.01
C TYR A 414 -7.06 16.66 5.31
N GLY A 415 -8.31 16.57 5.75
CA GLY A 415 -8.76 17.03 7.04
C GLY A 415 -8.02 16.34 8.19
N VAL A 416 -7.92 17.02 9.34
CA VAL A 416 -7.31 16.43 10.55
C VAL A 416 -8.07 15.22 11.09
N PHE A 417 -9.31 15.03 10.66
CA PHE A 417 -10.24 14.01 11.13
C PHE A 417 -10.70 13.10 9.98
N SER A 418 -10.03 13.15 8.82
CA SER A 418 -10.44 12.39 7.62
C SER A 418 -10.26 10.87 7.75
N PHE A 419 -9.52 10.41 8.77
CA PHE A 419 -9.34 9.00 9.09
C PHE A 419 -10.36 8.45 10.12
N CYS A 420 -11.20 9.30 10.70
CA CYS A 420 -12.22 8.88 11.67
C CYS A 420 -13.42 8.23 10.98
N SER A 421 -14.22 7.48 11.74
CA SER A 421 -15.41 6.82 11.19
C SER A 421 -16.45 7.82 10.66
N PRO A 422 -17.34 7.43 9.72
CA PRO A 422 -18.44 8.27 9.25
C PRO A 422 -19.29 8.85 10.39
N LYS A 423 -19.57 8.08 11.44
CA LYS A 423 -20.33 8.54 12.62
C LYS A 423 -19.62 9.69 13.34
N GLU A 424 -18.31 9.60 13.52
CA GLU A 424 -17.50 10.62 14.22
C GLU A 424 -17.28 11.88 13.37
N LYS A 425 -17.00 11.70 12.08
CA LYS A 425 -16.94 12.78 11.08
C LYS A 425 -18.25 13.58 11.08
N LEU A 426 -19.39 12.90 11.06
CA LEU A 426 -20.71 13.53 11.03
C LEU A 426 -21.05 14.24 12.35
N ALA A 427 -20.79 13.59 13.49
CA ALA A 427 -20.97 14.20 14.81
C ALA A 427 -20.11 15.48 14.97
N TYR A 428 -18.87 15.48 14.47
CA TYR A 428 -18.01 16.67 14.47
C TYR A 428 -18.64 17.84 13.71
N VAL A 429 -19.10 17.63 12.47
CA VAL A 429 -19.61 18.72 11.63
C VAL A 429 -20.97 19.22 12.13
N LEU A 430 -21.84 18.32 12.61
CA LEU A 430 -23.10 18.70 13.29
C LEU A 430 -22.82 19.60 14.50
N ASN A 431 -21.80 19.26 15.30
CA ASN A 431 -21.37 20.09 16.43
C ASN A 431 -20.77 21.42 16.00
N LYS A 432 -19.91 21.43 14.97
CA LYS A 432 -19.31 22.65 14.40
C LYS A 432 -20.40 23.63 13.97
N TYR A 433 -21.41 23.16 13.24
CA TYR A 433 -22.56 24.00 12.86
C TYR A 433 -23.37 24.48 14.08
N TYR A 434 -23.63 23.61 15.06
CA TYR A 434 -24.33 24.00 16.30
C TYR A 434 -23.57 25.10 17.08
N GLU A 435 -22.24 25.01 17.16
CA GLU A 435 -21.37 26.04 17.75
C GLU A 435 -21.35 27.33 16.92
N ASP A 436 -21.25 27.24 15.58
CA ASP A 436 -21.36 28.38 14.65
C ASP A 436 -22.70 29.13 14.84
N GLN A 437 -23.79 28.41 15.13
CA GLN A 437 -25.11 28.97 15.45
C GLN A 437 -25.27 29.39 16.92
N ASN A 438 -24.17 29.56 17.67
CA ASN A 438 -24.14 30.00 19.07
C ASN A 438 -24.96 29.09 20.00
N GLU A 439 -24.83 27.76 19.85
CA GLU A 439 -25.51 26.74 20.64
C GLU A 439 -27.06 26.86 20.59
N ASN A 440 -27.61 27.37 19.48
CA ASN A 440 -29.06 27.44 19.30
C ASN A 440 -29.64 26.02 19.13
N LYS A 441 -30.61 25.67 19.97
CA LYS A 441 -31.20 24.33 20.01
C LYS A 441 -31.75 23.84 18.66
N SER A 442 -32.31 24.72 17.84
CA SER A 442 -32.83 24.33 16.52
C SER A 442 -31.73 24.05 15.49
N ALA A 443 -30.48 24.45 15.76
CA ALA A 443 -29.34 24.17 14.89
C ALA A 443 -28.76 22.75 15.09
N CYS A 444 -29.24 22.00 16.08
CA CYS A 444 -28.86 20.60 16.29
C CYS A 444 -29.99 19.62 15.93
N ASP A 445 -31.16 20.10 15.51
CA ASP A 445 -32.35 19.24 15.35
C ASP A 445 -32.29 18.37 14.08
N PHE A 446 -31.97 18.98 12.93
CA PHE A 446 -31.90 18.32 11.61
C PHE A 446 -33.08 17.36 11.35
N ASP A 447 -34.30 17.86 11.53
CA ASP A 447 -35.56 17.11 11.41
C ASP A 447 -35.64 15.83 12.29
N GLY A 448 -34.87 15.81 13.38
CA GLY A 448 -34.76 14.71 14.35
C GLY A 448 -33.53 13.81 14.15
N SER A 449 -32.74 14.01 13.08
CA SER A 449 -31.54 13.21 12.80
C SER A 449 -30.35 13.53 13.71
N ALA A 450 -30.39 14.64 14.47
CA ALA A 450 -29.36 14.98 15.43
C ALA A 450 -29.95 15.42 16.78
N THR A 451 -29.13 15.37 17.84
CA THR A 451 -29.58 15.54 19.22
C THR A 451 -28.51 16.17 20.11
N ILE A 452 -28.97 16.97 21.08
CA ILE A 452 -28.09 17.68 22.02
C ILE A 452 -27.74 16.76 23.19
N VAL A 453 -26.45 16.47 23.30
CA VAL A 453 -25.85 15.65 24.35
C VAL A 453 -24.98 16.50 25.28
N LYS A 454 -24.61 15.94 26.43
CA LYS A 454 -23.60 16.54 27.29
C LYS A 454 -22.23 16.01 26.90
N ALA A 455 -21.35 16.91 26.45
CA ALA A 455 -19.94 16.60 26.21
C ALA A 455 -19.32 15.87 27.43
N SER A 456 -18.53 14.83 27.13
CA SER A 456 -17.95 13.89 28.10
C SER A 456 -16.43 13.75 27.97
N ALA A 457 -15.81 14.57 27.12
CA ALA A 457 -14.37 14.56 26.89
C ALA A 457 -13.55 14.78 28.16
N GLU A 458 -12.44 14.04 28.23
CA GLU A 458 -11.42 14.23 29.25
C GLU A 458 -10.63 15.52 29.02
N SER A 459 -10.01 16.06 30.07
CA SER A 459 -9.16 17.25 29.97
C SER A 459 -7.92 17.05 29.07
N SER A 460 -7.52 15.79 28.84
CA SER A 460 -6.49 15.37 27.89
C SER A 460 -6.83 15.70 26.44
N CYS A 461 -8.12 15.68 26.07
CA CYS A 461 -8.56 15.88 24.68
C CYS A 461 -8.22 17.26 24.12
N THR A 462 -8.17 18.30 24.96
CA THR A 462 -7.73 19.65 24.53
C THR A 462 -6.29 19.64 23.99
N SER A 463 -5.39 18.85 24.59
CA SER A 463 -4.03 18.67 24.09
C SER A 463 -3.96 17.79 22.83
N VAL A 464 -4.76 16.71 22.78
CA VAL A 464 -4.79 15.77 21.63
C VAL A 464 -5.25 16.49 20.36
N LEU A 465 -6.41 17.14 20.39
CA LEU A 465 -6.97 17.85 19.23
C LEU A 465 -6.05 18.98 18.76
N LYS A 466 -5.42 19.71 19.70
CA LYS A 466 -4.44 20.76 19.37
C LYS A 466 -3.17 20.21 18.72
N ALA A 467 -2.72 19.01 19.10
CA ALA A 467 -1.56 18.36 18.48
C ALA A 467 -1.89 17.93 17.04
N ALA A 468 -3.04 17.27 16.82
CA ALA A 468 -3.52 16.90 15.49
C ALA A 468 -3.59 18.12 14.54
N SER A 469 -4.18 19.23 15.00
CA SER A 469 -4.22 20.50 14.25
C SER A 469 -2.85 21.08 13.92
N ALA A 470 -1.83 20.88 14.75
CA ALA A 470 -0.48 21.37 14.47
C ALA A 470 0.26 20.53 13.43
N SER A 471 0.07 19.21 13.43
CA SER A 471 0.70 18.28 12.48
C SER A 471 0.25 18.53 11.03
N GLN A 472 -1.01 18.93 10.83
CA GLN A 472 -1.55 19.19 9.48
C GLN A 472 -0.78 20.29 8.72
N THR A 473 -0.30 21.31 9.43
CA THR A 473 0.52 22.41 8.86
C THR A 473 1.85 21.94 8.25
N PHE A 474 2.35 20.76 8.61
CA PHE A 474 3.59 20.20 8.06
C PHE A 474 3.34 19.34 6.80
N SER A 475 2.16 18.72 6.66
CA SER A 475 1.82 17.93 5.46
C SER A 475 1.54 18.80 4.22
N GLN A 476 1.06 20.05 4.41
CA GLN A 476 0.76 20.96 3.30
C GLN A 476 1.97 21.64 2.63
N GLY A 477 3.22 21.31 3.00
CA GLY A 477 4.35 21.74 2.18
C GLY A 477 5.74 21.58 2.77
N SER A 478 6.52 20.65 2.19
CA SER A 478 7.98 20.71 2.23
C SER A 478 8.63 20.36 0.88
N SER A 479 8.25 21.10 -0.17
CA SER A 479 9.16 21.35 -1.29
C SER A 479 10.22 22.38 -0.83
N GLY A 480 11.16 21.93 0.01
CA GLY A 480 12.06 22.80 0.76
C GLY A 480 13.49 22.26 0.79
N THR A 481 14.31 22.66 -0.19
CA THR A 481 15.73 22.29 -0.28
C THR A 481 16.46 22.58 1.04
N SER A 482 16.87 21.53 1.74
CA SER A 482 17.62 21.62 3.00
C SER A 482 19.08 22.00 2.74
N THR A 483 19.35 23.30 2.52
CA THR A 483 20.72 23.82 2.52
C THR A 483 21.32 23.67 3.92
N GLY A 484 22.02 22.57 4.15
CA GLY A 484 22.71 22.27 5.40
C GLY A 484 23.66 23.38 5.80
N LYS A 485 23.48 23.92 7.00
CA LYS A 485 24.25 25.06 7.51
C LYS A 485 25.52 24.60 8.22
N SER A 486 26.44 24.02 7.46
CA SER A 486 27.76 23.59 7.96
C SER A 486 28.55 24.79 8.46
N SER A 487 28.94 24.77 9.74
CA SER A 487 29.71 25.84 10.36
C SER A 487 31.18 25.48 10.45
N GLU A 488 31.96 25.82 9.42
CA GLU A 488 33.42 25.74 9.49
C GLU A 488 34.11 27.07 9.16
N SER A 489 34.94 27.48 10.12
CA SER A 489 36.30 27.97 9.95
C SER A 489 36.58 29.05 8.88
N LYS A 490 36.88 30.25 9.39
CA LYS A 490 37.49 31.36 8.63
C LYS A 490 38.85 30.93 8.06
N ASP A 491 39.06 31.20 6.76
CA ASP A 491 40.37 31.66 6.28
C ASP A 491 40.20 32.85 5.33
N SER A 492 41.24 33.68 5.21
CA SER A 492 41.21 34.96 4.50
C SER A 492 42.19 34.98 3.33
N SER A 493 41.69 35.22 2.12
CA SER A 493 42.51 35.85 1.09
C SER A 493 41.73 36.77 0.15
N LYS A 494 42.36 37.92 -0.13
CA LYS A 494 41.98 38.94 -1.12
C LYS A 494 42.16 38.35 -2.55
N THR A 495 41.69 38.92 -3.66
CA THR A 495 41.59 40.35 -4.03
C THR A 495 40.83 40.50 -5.37
N THR A 496 40.17 41.64 -5.64
CA THR A 496 39.81 42.22 -6.99
C THR A 496 39.04 41.33 -8.01
N GLU A 497 38.10 41.75 -8.86
CA GLU A 497 37.37 42.99 -9.21
C GLU A 497 36.14 42.54 -10.07
N LYS A 498 35.18 43.35 -10.57
CA LYS A 498 34.99 44.80 -10.70
C LYS A 498 33.47 45.14 -10.61
N SER A 499 33.11 46.40 -10.87
CA SER A 499 31.72 46.90 -10.97
C SER A 499 31.17 46.88 -12.41
N SER A 500 29.87 46.61 -12.60
CA SER A 500 28.98 47.63 -13.19
C SER A 500 27.49 47.29 -13.00
N SER A 501 26.73 48.26 -12.49
CA SER A 501 25.27 48.23 -12.41
C SER A 501 24.63 48.90 -13.62
N LYS A 502 23.40 48.50 -13.98
CA LYS A 502 22.45 49.39 -14.65
C LYS A 502 21.00 48.96 -14.40
N THR A 503 20.34 49.76 -13.57
CA THR A 503 18.90 49.70 -13.29
C THR A 503 18.13 50.52 -14.35
N SER A 504 16.95 50.08 -14.76
CA SER A 504 15.93 50.98 -15.29
C SER A 504 14.53 50.35 -15.24
N SER A 505 13.78 50.71 -14.21
CA SER A 505 12.33 50.51 -14.12
C SER A 505 11.64 51.78 -14.63
N VAL A 506 10.60 51.68 -15.48
CA VAL A 506 9.65 52.78 -15.74
C VAL A 506 8.24 52.19 -15.87
N SER A 507 7.25 52.93 -15.37
CA SER A 507 5.89 52.48 -15.12
C SER A 507 4.86 53.23 -15.99
N SER A 508 3.66 52.65 -16.09
CA SER A 508 2.34 53.33 -16.10
C SER A 508 2.03 54.45 -17.12
N ILE A 509 0.92 54.27 -17.87
CA ILE A 509 0.11 55.38 -18.42
C ILE A 509 -1.38 55.10 -18.16
N SER A 510 -2.14 56.14 -17.81
CA SER A 510 -3.59 56.12 -17.59
C SER A 510 -4.26 57.46 -17.98
N SER A 511 -5.53 57.42 -18.39
CA SER A 511 -6.50 58.55 -18.51
C SER A 511 -7.86 57.95 -18.91
N THR A 512 -9.03 58.15 -18.28
CA THR A 512 -9.82 59.35 -17.88
C THR A 512 -10.30 60.21 -19.08
N SER A 513 -11.55 60.71 -19.18
CA SER A 513 -12.48 61.23 -18.14
C SER A 513 -13.95 61.51 -18.59
N LYS A 514 -14.84 61.84 -17.62
CA LYS A 514 -16.17 62.55 -17.68
C LYS A 514 -17.44 61.81 -18.19
N GLY A 515 -18.66 62.01 -17.65
CA GLY A 515 -19.12 62.76 -16.46
C GLY A 515 -20.66 63.01 -16.37
N SER A 516 -21.20 63.29 -15.16
CA SER A 516 -22.61 63.64 -14.76
C SER A 516 -23.67 62.50 -14.77
N ALA A 517 -24.31 62.08 -13.66
CA ALA A 517 -25.28 62.74 -12.73
C ALA A 517 -26.75 62.70 -13.25
N SER A 518 -27.82 62.29 -12.52
CA SER A 518 -28.04 62.03 -11.08
C SER A 518 -29.22 61.05 -10.77
N ARG A 519 -29.21 60.50 -9.54
CA ARG A 519 -30.36 60.23 -8.63
C ARG A 519 -31.34 59.03 -8.82
N VAL A 520 -31.39 58.25 -7.72
CA VAL A 520 -32.55 57.64 -7.01
C VAL A 520 -32.83 56.13 -7.18
N GLU A 521 -32.86 55.49 -5.99
CA GLU A 521 -33.41 54.20 -5.56
C GLU A 521 -32.85 52.85 -6.06
N SER A 522 -32.67 51.99 -5.06
CA SER A 522 -32.18 50.60 -5.08
C SER A 522 -33.21 49.75 -4.32
N PRO A 523 -33.11 48.40 -4.33
CA PRO A 523 -32.73 47.51 -5.42
C PRO A 523 -33.73 46.35 -5.60
N LEU A 524 -33.70 45.66 -6.75
CA LEU A 524 -33.98 44.22 -6.86
C LEU A 524 -33.72 43.77 -8.31
N HIS A 525 -32.62 43.06 -8.55
CA HIS A 525 -32.62 41.76 -9.24
C HIS A 525 -31.21 41.12 -9.29
N SER A 526 -31.24 39.79 -9.32
CA SER A 526 -30.17 38.79 -9.53
C SER A 526 -29.01 39.17 -10.46
N PHE A 527 -27.80 38.68 -10.18
CA PHE A 527 -27.17 37.55 -10.90
C PHE A 527 -25.83 37.13 -10.26
N GLY A 528 -25.43 35.87 -10.48
CA GLY A 528 -24.22 35.23 -9.93
C GLY A 528 -24.55 33.79 -9.49
N VAL A 529 -24.73 32.84 -10.41
CA VAL A 529 -23.65 32.14 -11.12
C VAL A 529 -22.62 31.58 -10.12
N SER A 530 -22.92 30.40 -9.58
CA SER A 530 -21.95 29.52 -8.95
C SER A 530 -22.17 28.10 -9.49
N SER A 531 -21.10 27.33 -9.60
CA SER A 531 -21.10 26.04 -10.31
C SER A 531 -21.86 24.97 -9.55
N LEU A 532 -22.93 24.42 -10.15
CA LEU A 532 -23.52 23.18 -9.65
C LEU A 532 -22.59 22.00 -9.95
N TYR A 533 -22.09 21.35 -8.90
CA TYR A 533 -21.85 19.92 -8.95
C TYR A 533 -23.20 19.22 -8.75
N LEU A 534 -23.75 18.67 -9.82
CA LEU A 534 -25.04 17.99 -9.80
C LEU A 534 -24.83 16.51 -9.48
N PHE A 535 -25.16 16.09 -8.26
CA PHE A 535 -25.33 14.66 -7.96
C PHE A 535 -26.48 14.09 -8.81
N THR A 536 -26.14 13.37 -9.88
CA THR A 536 -27.14 12.64 -10.67
C THR A 536 -27.39 11.26 -10.08
N LEU A 537 -28.34 11.19 -9.15
CA LEU A 537 -28.88 9.94 -8.63
C LEU A 537 -29.75 9.28 -9.72
N VAL A 538 -29.15 8.42 -10.56
CA VAL A 538 -29.87 7.69 -11.61
C VAL A 538 -30.28 6.31 -11.11
N GLY A 539 -31.48 6.24 -10.53
CA GLY A 539 -32.14 4.97 -10.22
C GLY A 539 -32.36 4.14 -11.48
N SER A 540 -31.53 3.11 -11.67
CA SER A 540 -31.60 2.19 -12.80
C SER A 540 -32.18 0.86 -12.35
N VAL A 541 -33.47 0.64 -12.59
CA VAL A 541 -34.05 -0.71 -12.55
C VAL A 541 -33.53 -1.49 -13.76
N ALA A 542 -32.40 -2.16 -13.58
CA ALA A 542 -31.82 -3.09 -14.54
C ALA A 542 -31.84 -4.49 -13.92
N VAL A 543 -32.29 -5.48 -14.70
CA VAL A 543 -32.32 -6.89 -14.29
C VAL A 543 -30.87 -7.38 -14.23
N GLY A 544 -30.33 -7.49 -13.01
CA GLY A 544 -28.95 -7.87 -12.77
C GLY A 544 -28.67 -9.33 -13.15
N THR A 545 -28.08 -9.53 -14.33
CA THR A 545 -27.24 -10.71 -14.58
C THR A 545 -25.97 -10.56 -13.77
N ILE A 546 -25.75 -11.49 -12.84
CA ILE A 546 -24.52 -11.56 -12.04
C ILE A 546 -23.36 -11.86 -12.98
N SER A 547 -22.47 -10.88 -13.17
CA SER A 547 -21.09 -11.14 -13.53
C SER A 547 -20.27 -10.98 -12.25
N MET A 548 -19.89 -12.12 -11.66
CA MET A 548 -18.72 -12.15 -10.79
C MET A 548 -17.53 -11.64 -11.60
N ILE A 549 -16.92 -10.55 -11.15
CA ILE A 549 -15.52 -10.29 -11.49
C ILE A 549 -14.73 -11.14 -10.49
N LEU A 550 -14.46 -12.37 -10.92
CA LEU A 550 -13.41 -13.20 -10.37
C LEU A 550 -12.09 -12.66 -10.92
N LEU A 551 -11.22 -12.15 -10.04
CA LEU A 551 -9.78 -12.41 -10.00
C LEU A 551 -9.27 -12.02 -8.59
#